data_AF-A0A1B0G8A2-F1
#
_entry.id   AF-A0A1B0G8A2-F1
#
_cell.length_a   1.000
_cell.length_b   1.000
_cell.length_c   1.000
_cell.angle_alpha   90.00
_cell.angle_beta   90.00
_cell.angle_gamma   90.00
#
_symmetry.space_group_name_H-M   'P 1'
#
loop_
_entity.id
_entity.type
_entity.pdbx_description
1 polymer ?
#
loop_
_entity_poly.entity_id
_entity_poly.type
_entity_poly.pdbx_seq_one_letter_code
_entity_poly.pdbx_strand_id
1 'polypeptide(L)'
;MKNNFIIYLGIILVVQPCLTAPVPKSVDFTSADDEQLNEHNKVYKQVLNNFIDFTMKISEQFLEFTMKIQEEINQNNDLPGKELPNRRHVKFAEDLANIKSSESEQTLLNMYRLTEDIVGAEREVSIKSLHSEEAENLIEKYKIREFMDTIRERYMEFYENVSNTIELYANELNESQRQDQQKLLDWNEDFSEIKDFPSKTNKFTLFFEFFKPCCDEE
;
A
#
# COMPACT_ATOMS: atom_id res chain seq x y z
N MET A 1 29.93 13.43 7.46
CA MET A 1 29.12 12.24 7.10
C MET A 1 27.66 12.65 7.28
N LYS A 2 26.85 12.48 6.24
CA LYS A 2 25.56 13.18 6.06
C LYS A 2 24.49 12.66 7.03
N ASN A 3 23.92 13.55 7.84
CA ASN A 3 22.80 13.30 8.77
C ASN A 3 21.52 13.00 7.98
N ASN A 4 21.35 11.74 7.63
CA ASN A 4 20.34 11.29 6.68
C ASN A 4 18.95 11.06 7.28
N PHE A 5 18.80 11.03 8.60
CA PHE A 5 17.60 10.47 9.23
C PHE A 5 16.29 11.28 9.02
N ILE A 6 16.41 12.57 8.71
CA ILE A 6 15.24 13.48 8.60
C ILE A 6 15.12 14.06 7.19
N ILE A 7 16.08 13.72 6.34
CA ILE A 7 16.15 14.12 4.93
C ILE A 7 15.37 13.12 4.05
N TYR A 8 15.06 11.92 4.56
CA TYR A 8 14.46 10.86 3.75
C TYR A 8 12.94 10.88 3.62
N LEU A 9 12.22 11.75 4.34
CA LEU A 9 10.91 12.24 3.87
C LEU A 9 11.04 13.20 2.66
N GLY A 10 12.14 13.18 1.87
CA GLY A 10 12.35 14.11 0.75
C GLY A 10 13.02 13.62 -0.54
N ILE A 11 13.61 12.42 -0.64
CA ILE A 11 14.47 12.06 -1.79
C ILE A 11 14.31 10.60 -2.24
N ILE A 12 13.39 10.31 -3.17
CA ILE A 12 13.59 9.36 -4.28
C ILE A 12 12.89 9.95 -5.52
N LEU A 13 13.61 10.03 -6.65
CA LEU A 13 13.22 10.70 -7.88
C LEU A 13 13.50 9.77 -9.08
N VAL A 14 12.55 9.76 -10.04
CA VAL A 14 12.61 9.29 -11.45
C VAL A 14 12.62 7.75 -11.61
N VAL A 15 11.59 7.09 -12.17
CA VAL A 15 11.12 7.09 -13.58
C VAL A 15 9.62 6.73 -13.65
N GLN A 16 8.80 7.47 -14.39
CA GLN A 16 7.50 7.00 -14.87
C GLN A 16 7.45 7.08 -16.40
N PRO A 17 7.15 5.99 -17.13
CA PRO A 17 6.64 6.07 -18.49
C PRO A 17 5.13 6.40 -18.44
N CYS A 18 4.73 7.42 -19.20
CA CYS A 18 3.33 7.73 -19.48
C CYS A 18 2.67 6.57 -20.21
N LEU A 19 1.49 6.15 -19.78
CA LEU A 19 0.53 5.47 -20.65
C LEU A 19 -0.86 6.08 -20.41
N THR A 20 -1.39 6.65 -21.48
CA THR A 20 -2.76 7.15 -21.62
C THR A 20 -3.56 6.14 -22.43
N ALA A 21 -4.71 5.69 -21.92
CA ALA A 21 -5.79 5.17 -22.76
C ALA A 21 -7.15 5.19 -21.99
N PRO A 22 -8.29 5.26 -22.70
CA PRO A 22 -9.57 5.68 -22.13
C PRO A 22 -10.40 4.54 -21.55
N VAL A 23 -11.18 4.85 -20.50
CA VAL A 23 -12.11 3.94 -19.82
C VAL A 23 -13.52 4.01 -20.45
N PRO A 24 -14.15 2.87 -20.84
CA PRO A 24 -15.58 2.83 -21.13
C PRO A 24 -16.44 2.57 -19.87
N LYS A 25 -17.67 3.09 -19.91
CA LYS A 25 -18.65 3.10 -18.80
C LYS A 25 -19.53 1.84 -18.75
N SER A 26 -19.84 1.48 -17.49
CA SER A 26 -21.03 0.81 -16.92
C SER A 26 -21.39 -0.59 -17.42
N VAL A 27 -21.51 -1.55 -16.48
CA VAL A 27 -22.10 -2.86 -16.73
C VAL A 27 -23.07 -3.25 -15.61
N ASP A 28 -24.25 -3.71 -16.04
CA ASP A 28 -25.32 -4.37 -15.30
C ASP A 28 -24.90 -5.81 -14.95
N PHE A 29 -25.19 -6.27 -13.73
CA PHE A 29 -24.72 -7.56 -13.21
C PHE A 29 -25.49 -8.74 -13.81
N THR A 30 -24.80 -9.62 -14.55
CA THR A 30 -25.28 -11.00 -14.84
C THR A 30 -24.22 -12.03 -14.49
N SER A 31 -24.68 -13.15 -13.93
CA SER A 31 -23.93 -14.21 -13.22
C SER A 31 -22.98 -15.08 -14.06
N ALA A 32 -22.58 -14.63 -15.25
CA ALA A 32 -21.60 -15.32 -16.10
C ALA A 32 -20.23 -14.62 -16.10
N ASP A 33 -20.16 -13.34 -15.71
CA ASP A 33 -18.91 -12.57 -15.66
C ASP A 33 -18.04 -12.91 -14.44
N ASP A 34 -18.58 -13.68 -13.47
CA ASP A 34 -17.87 -14.11 -12.25
C ASP A 34 -16.89 -15.27 -12.50
N GLU A 35 -16.87 -15.87 -13.69
CA GLU A 35 -16.05 -17.05 -14.01
C GLU A 35 -14.65 -16.69 -14.53
N GLN A 36 -14.43 -15.46 -15.01
CA GLN A 36 -13.14 -15.03 -15.55
C GLN A 36 -12.35 -14.20 -14.53
N LEU A 37 -11.03 -14.39 -14.50
CA LEU A 37 -10.09 -13.52 -13.78
C LEU A 37 -10.01 -12.16 -14.50
N ASN A 38 -10.98 -11.30 -14.24
CA ASN A 38 -11.05 -9.94 -14.74
C ASN A 38 -11.53 -8.97 -13.64
N GLU A 39 -11.56 -7.66 -13.94
CA GLU A 39 -11.99 -6.62 -12.99
C GLU A 39 -13.46 -6.74 -12.54
N HIS A 40 -14.27 -7.57 -13.19
CA HIS A 40 -15.65 -7.84 -12.78
C HIS A 40 -15.77 -8.93 -11.72
N ASN A 41 -14.72 -9.72 -11.49
CA ASN A 41 -14.67 -10.79 -10.51
C ASN A 41 -14.99 -10.29 -9.09
N LYS A 42 -15.82 -11.04 -8.36
CA LYS A 42 -16.24 -10.72 -6.98
C LYS A 42 -15.05 -10.51 -6.03
N VAL A 43 -13.99 -11.32 -6.13
CA VAL A 43 -12.78 -11.19 -5.29
C VAL A 43 -12.05 -9.89 -5.61
N TYR A 44 -11.89 -9.55 -6.88
CA TYR A 44 -11.28 -8.28 -7.29
C TYR A 44 -11.98 -7.09 -6.65
N LYS A 45 -13.31 -6.99 -6.82
CA LYS A 45 -14.12 -5.89 -6.27
C LYS A 45 -14.06 -5.84 -4.75
N GLN A 46 -14.16 -6.99 -4.09
CA GLN A 46 -14.13 -7.06 -2.63
C GLN A 46 -12.77 -6.63 -2.07
N VAL A 47 -11.66 -7.13 -2.64
CA VAL A 47 -10.31 -6.76 -2.21
C VAL A 47 -10.01 -5.30 -2.56
N LEU A 48 -10.46 -4.80 -3.71
CA LEU A 48 -10.29 -3.40 -4.10
C LEU A 48 -10.98 -2.44 -3.13
N ASN A 49 -12.24 -2.68 -2.80
CA ASN A 49 -12.98 -1.86 -1.85
C ASN A 49 -12.33 -1.88 -0.46
N ASN A 50 -11.95 -3.07 0.02
CA ASN A 50 -11.23 -3.21 1.28
C ASN A 50 -9.88 -2.47 1.25
N PHE A 51 -9.16 -2.50 0.13
CA PHE A 51 -7.87 -1.84 -0.02
C PHE A 51 -8.00 -0.31 -0.07
N ILE A 52 -9.07 0.22 -0.69
CA ILE A 52 -9.40 1.65 -0.68
C ILE A 52 -9.62 2.11 0.77
N ASP A 53 -10.55 1.47 1.49
CA ASP A 53 -10.88 1.84 2.86
C ASP A 53 -9.67 1.73 3.80
N PHE A 54 -8.91 0.64 3.66
CA PHE A 54 -7.71 0.41 4.43
C PHE A 54 -6.64 1.47 4.15
N THR A 55 -6.32 1.72 2.88
CA THR A 55 -5.29 2.69 2.49
C THR A 55 -5.66 4.09 2.92
N MET A 56 -6.92 4.52 2.76
CA MET A 56 -7.38 5.83 3.22
C MET A 56 -7.13 5.98 4.73
N LYS A 57 -7.63 5.04 5.53
CA LYS A 57 -7.53 5.09 7.00
C LYS A 57 -6.09 5.08 7.49
N ILE A 58 -5.25 4.20 6.94
CA ILE A 58 -3.85 4.08 7.35
C ILE A 58 -3.03 5.28 6.92
N SER A 59 -3.28 5.81 5.72
CA SER A 59 -2.58 6.99 5.21
C SER A 59 -2.94 8.25 5.99
N GLU A 60 -4.22 8.44 6.35
CA GLU A 60 -4.66 9.55 7.20
C GLU A 60 -3.93 9.53 8.56
N GLN A 61 -3.86 8.37 9.20
CA GLN A 61 -3.18 8.23 10.49
C GLN A 61 -1.67 8.44 10.38
N PHE A 62 -1.05 7.93 9.32
CA PHE A 62 0.36 8.13 9.06
C PHE A 62 0.66 9.63 8.88
N LEU A 63 -0.10 10.31 8.03
CA LEU A 63 0.05 11.74 7.77
C LEU A 63 -0.17 12.59 9.03
N GLU A 64 -1.22 12.31 9.80
CA GLU A 64 -1.51 13.01 11.05
C GLU A 64 -0.35 12.85 12.05
N PHE A 65 0.15 11.63 12.20
CA PHE A 65 1.27 11.34 13.09
C PHE A 65 2.55 12.07 12.67
N THR A 66 2.91 12.00 11.39
CA THR A 66 4.16 12.62 10.92
C THR A 66 4.09 14.15 10.93
N MET A 67 2.93 14.74 10.62
CA MET A 67 2.71 16.19 10.74
C MET A 67 2.82 16.65 12.20
N LYS A 68 2.22 15.91 13.13
CA LYS A 68 2.31 16.22 14.56
C LYS A 68 3.75 16.19 15.06
N ILE A 69 4.52 15.16 14.70
CA ILE A 69 5.95 15.09 15.06
C ILE A 69 6.72 16.28 14.49
N GLN A 70 6.49 16.63 13.22
CA GLN A 70 7.16 17.78 12.61
C GLN A 70 6.85 19.08 13.34
N GLU A 71 5.59 19.29 13.74
CA GLU A 71 5.20 20.44 14.54
C GLU A 71 5.88 20.46 15.91
N GLU A 72 5.87 19.33 16.62
CA GLU A 72 6.52 19.22 17.94
C GLU A 72 8.04 19.42 17.86
N ILE A 73 8.72 18.92 16.83
CA ILE A 73 10.16 19.15 16.60
C ILE A 73 10.44 20.65 16.43
N ASN A 74 9.60 21.34 15.65
CA ASN A 74 9.73 22.78 15.42
C ASN A 74 9.47 23.58 16.71
N GLN A 75 8.42 23.24 17.45
CA GLN A 75 8.05 23.92 18.71
C GLN A 75 9.11 23.76 19.80
N ASN A 76 9.68 22.55 19.91
CA ASN A 76 10.71 22.24 20.90
C ASN A 76 12.12 22.65 20.48
N ASN A 77 12.30 23.08 19.23
CA ASN A 77 13.61 23.36 18.64
C ASN A 77 14.58 22.17 18.80
N ASP A 78 14.08 20.95 18.62
CA ASP A 78 14.88 19.72 18.76
C ASP A 78 15.92 19.56 17.63
N LEU A 79 15.76 20.32 16.55
CA LEU A 79 16.67 20.37 15.41
C LEU A 79 17.05 21.82 15.08
N PRO A 80 17.85 22.47 15.93
CA PRO A 80 18.17 23.88 15.77
C PRO A 80 18.87 24.14 14.43
N GLY A 81 18.34 25.11 13.67
CA GLY A 81 18.91 25.53 12.38
C GLY A 81 18.68 24.56 11.21
N LYS A 82 17.84 23.54 11.38
CA LYS A 82 17.43 22.64 10.29
C LYS A 82 15.97 22.90 9.94
N GLU A 83 15.72 23.36 8.72
CA GLU A 83 14.35 23.38 8.18
C GLU A 83 13.93 21.95 7.80
N LEU A 84 12.75 21.56 8.26
CA LEU A 84 12.14 20.28 7.91
C LEU A 84 11.39 20.41 6.59
N PRO A 85 11.82 19.72 5.52
CA PRO A 85 11.16 19.82 4.22
C PRO A 85 9.74 19.25 4.29
N ASN A 86 8.74 20.05 3.93
CA ASN A 86 7.32 19.65 3.92
C ASN A 86 6.88 18.97 2.60
N ARG A 87 7.78 18.83 1.62
CA ARG A 87 7.40 18.46 0.24
C ARG A 87 6.76 17.08 0.14
N ARG A 88 7.22 16.06 0.88
CA ARG A 88 6.55 14.75 0.84
C ARG A 88 5.24 14.73 1.61
N HIS A 89 5.09 15.43 2.73
CA HIS A 89 3.78 15.52 3.37
C HIS A 89 2.77 16.18 2.42
N VAL A 90 3.17 17.21 1.67
CA VAL A 90 2.33 17.79 0.62
C VAL A 90 2.00 16.76 -0.46
N LYS A 91 2.99 16.07 -1.02
CA LYS A 91 2.74 15.05 -2.07
C LYS A 91 1.89 13.88 -1.55
N PHE A 92 2.15 13.40 -0.34
CA PHE A 92 1.41 12.33 0.30
C PHE A 92 -0.04 12.73 0.56
N ALA A 93 -0.26 13.97 1.04
CA ALA A 93 -1.60 14.53 1.19
C ALA A 93 -2.31 14.70 -0.16
N GLU A 94 -1.60 15.07 -1.23
CA GLU A 94 -2.14 15.12 -2.59
C GLU A 94 -2.52 13.72 -3.11
N ASP A 95 -1.63 12.74 -2.99
CA ASP A 95 -1.90 11.35 -3.40
C ASP A 95 -3.08 10.77 -2.61
N LEU A 96 -3.18 11.04 -1.31
CA LEU A 96 -4.31 10.67 -0.45
C LEU A 96 -5.61 11.36 -0.87
N ALA A 97 -5.59 12.68 -1.10
CA ALA A 97 -6.77 13.43 -1.55
C ALA A 97 -7.25 12.99 -2.95
N ASN A 98 -6.36 12.41 -3.75
CA ASN A 98 -6.67 11.88 -5.07
C ASN A 98 -7.15 10.41 -5.04
N ILE A 99 -7.16 9.74 -3.88
CA ILE A 99 -7.89 8.49 -3.72
C ILE A 99 -9.39 8.82 -3.76
N LYS A 100 -10.04 8.35 -4.80
CA LYS A 100 -11.50 8.35 -4.91
C LYS A 100 -11.97 6.93 -4.62
N SER A 101 -13.17 6.78 -4.07
CA SER A 101 -13.88 5.50 -3.97
C SER A 101 -14.36 4.96 -5.33
N SER A 102 -13.51 5.10 -6.35
CA SER A 102 -13.73 4.64 -7.72
C SER A 102 -12.63 3.69 -8.13
N GLU A 103 -12.99 2.65 -8.88
CA GLU A 103 -12.10 1.60 -9.42
C GLU A 103 -11.28 2.11 -10.62
N SER A 104 -10.55 3.21 -10.46
CA SER A 104 -9.71 3.76 -11.52
C SER A 104 -8.25 3.31 -11.37
N GLU A 105 -7.56 3.06 -12.48
CA GLU A 105 -6.12 2.75 -12.46
C GLU A 105 -5.31 3.84 -11.75
N GLN A 106 -5.75 5.11 -11.86
CA GLN A 106 -5.14 6.22 -11.13
C GLN A 106 -5.34 6.10 -9.62
N THR A 107 -6.53 5.68 -9.16
CA THR A 107 -6.78 5.40 -7.73
C THR A 107 -5.82 4.33 -7.23
N LEU A 108 -5.69 3.22 -7.97
CA LEU A 108 -4.82 2.11 -7.61
C LEU A 108 -3.35 2.52 -7.54
N LEU A 109 -2.88 3.30 -8.53
CA LEU A 109 -1.54 3.85 -8.55
C LEU A 109 -1.27 4.77 -7.34
N ASN A 110 -2.24 5.62 -6.97
CA ASN A 110 -2.12 6.47 -5.79
C ASN A 110 -2.03 5.63 -4.51
N MET A 111 -2.85 4.58 -4.37
CA MET A 111 -2.80 3.68 -3.22
C MET A 111 -1.46 2.94 -3.11
N TYR A 112 -0.88 2.51 -4.23
CA TYR A 112 0.45 1.91 -4.25
C TYR A 112 1.54 2.88 -3.84
N ARG A 113 1.48 4.14 -4.29
CA ARG A 113 2.44 5.18 -3.87
C ARG A 113 2.39 5.44 -2.37
N LEU A 114 1.19 5.56 -1.80
CA LEU A 114 1.03 5.76 -0.35
C LEU A 114 1.57 4.55 0.42
N THR A 115 1.26 3.34 -0.04
CA THR A 115 1.78 2.11 0.56
C THR A 115 3.31 2.05 0.49
N GLU A 116 3.90 2.41 -0.65
CA GLU A 116 5.35 2.47 -0.83
C GLU A 116 6.01 3.49 0.11
N ASP A 117 5.43 4.69 0.25
CA ASP A 117 5.94 5.71 1.18
C ASP A 117 5.91 5.21 2.65
N ILE A 118 4.84 4.53 3.06
CA ILE A 118 4.70 3.98 4.42
C ILE A 118 5.68 2.82 4.66
N VAL A 119 5.79 1.88 3.73
CA VAL A 119 6.71 0.74 3.84
C VAL A 119 8.16 1.19 3.78
N GLY A 120 8.46 2.22 2.99
CA GLY A 120 9.76 2.89 2.97
C GLY A 120 10.12 3.47 4.35
N ALA A 121 9.17 4.19 4.97
CA ALA A 121 9.36 4.73 6.31
C ALA A 121 9.57 3.63 7.37
N GLU A 122 8.83 2.51 7.29
CA GLU A 122 8.99 1.39 8.22
C GLU A 122 10.39 0.79 8.11
N ARG A 123 10.85 0.52 6.89
CA ARG A 123 12.17 -0.05 6.63
C ARG A 123 13.28 0.84 7.20
N GLU A 124 13.16 2.15 7.04
CA GLU A 124 14.14 3.09 7.57
C GLU A 124 14.20 3.04 9.10
N VAL A 125 13.05 3.14 9.77
CA VAL A 125 12.97 3.18 11.25
C VAL A 125 13.41 1.85 11.90
N SER A 126 13.21 0.73 11.20
CA SER A 126 13.52 -0.61 11.70
C SER A 126 15.03 -0.92 11.72
N ILE A 127 15.87 -0.24 10.92
CA ILE A 127 17.31 -0.55 10.82
C ILE A 127 18.15 0.42 11.67
N LYS A 128 18.29 0.12 12.96
CA LYS A 128 19.05 0.93 13.94
C LYS A 128 20.47 1.32 13.51
N SER A 129 21.17 0.44 12.80
CA SER A 129 22.56 0.68 12.39
C SER A 129 22.72 1.81 11.36
N LEU A 130 21.62 2.28 10.76
CA LEU A 130 21.62 3.40 9.81
C LEU A 130 21.45 4.76 10.50
N HIS A 131 21.20 4.78 11.82
CA HIS A 131 20.86 6.00 12.55
C HIS A 131 22.08 6.61 13.24
N SER A 132 22.13 7.95 13.25
CA SER A 132 22.97 8.67 14.19
C SER A 132 22.36 8.62 15.60
N GLU A 133 23.14 8.96 16.63
CA GLU A 133 22.61 9.08 17.99
C GLU A 133 21.49 10.15 18.08
N GLU A 134 21.66 11.29 17.40
CA GLU A 134 20.62 12.33 17.27
C GLU A 134 19.32 11.78 16.69
N ALA A 135 19.42 10.90 15.70
CA ALA A 135 18.29 10.27 15.04
C ALA A 135 17.57 9.27 15.95
N GLU A 136 18.31 8.37 16.60
CA GLU A 136 17.72 7.39 17.50
C GLU A 136 17.04 8.06 18.70
N ASN A 137 17.63 9.15 19.24
CA ASN A 137 17.01 9.96 20.28
C ASN A 137 15.64 10.52 19.86
N LEU A 138 15.49 10.95 18.60
CA LEU A 138 14.22 11.43 18.08
C LEU A 138 13.22 10.29 17.87
N ILE A 139 13.66 9.14 17.35
CA ILE A 139 12.82 7.95 17.22
C ILE A 139 12.23 7.54 18.57
N GLU A 140 13.08 7.50 19.60
CA GLU A 140 12.67 7.14 20.96
C GLU A 140 11.77 8.21 21.58
N LYS A 141 12.15 9.49 21.49
CA LYS A 141 11.37 10.62 22.02
C LYS A 141 9.95 10.65 21.46
N TYR A 142 9.81 10.47 20.14
CA TYR A 142 8.54 10.55 19.44
C TYR A 142 7.85 9.20 19.23
N LYS A 143 8.40 8.12 19.80
CA LYS A 143 7.83 6.77 19.72
C LYS A 143 7.56 6.32 18.27
N ILE A 144 8.41 6.74 17.33
CA ILE A 144 8.22 6.50 15.90
C ILE A 144 8.19 5.00 15.62
N ARG A 145 9.05 4.22 16.28
CA ARG A 145 9.11 2.77 16.13
C ARG A 145 7.83 2.08 16.60
N GLU A 146 7.30 2.48 17.77
CA GLU A 146 6.04 1.94 18.29
C GLU A 146 4.87 2.21 17.34
N PHE A 147 4.84 3.40 16.74
CA PHE A 147 3.83 3.74 15.73
C PHE A 147 3.99 2.89 14.46
N MET A 148 5.21 2.76 13.93
CA MET A 148 5.46 1.95 12.73
C MET A 148 5.20 0.47 12.95
N ASP A 149 5.48 -0.07 14.15
CA ASP A 149 5.11 -1.44 14.53
C ASP A 149 3.58 -1.62 14.46
N THR A 150 2.81 -0.65 14.94
CA THR A 150 1.32 -0.67 14.86
C THR A 150 0.84 -0.63 13.41
N ILE A 151 1.45 0.19 12.56
CA ILE A 151 1.11 0.26 11.14
C ILE A 151 1.41 -1.08 10.45
N ARG A 152 2.59 -1.66 10.70
CA ARG A 152 2.98 -2.98 10.18
C ARG A 152 1.98 -4.06 10.56
N GLU A 153 1.58 -4.13 11.83
CA GLU A 153 0.60 -5.11 12.32
C GLU A 153 -0.72 -5.00 11.54
N ARG A 154 -1.22 -3.78 11.32
CA ARG A 154 -2.46 -3.57 10.57
C ARG A 154 -2.36 -3.95 9.09
N TYR A 155 -1.22 -3.74 8.46
CA TYR A 155 -0.99 -4.24 7.10
C TYR A 155 -1.00 -5.77 7.07
N MET A 156 -0.36 -6.42 8.05
CA MET A 156 -0.35 -7.89 8.12
C MET A 156 -1.76 -8.45 8.34
N GLU A 157 -2.56 -7.84 9.23
CA GLU A 157 -3.98 -8.18 9.40
C GLU A 157 -4.79 -7.98 8.12
N PHE A 158 -4.55 -6.89 7.39
CA PHE A 158 -5.18 -6.64 6.09
C PHE A 158 -4.82 -7.74 5.08
N TYR A 159 -3.55 -8.14 5.00
CA TYR A 159 -3.09 -9.21 4.12
C TYR A 159 -3.69 -10.57 4.49
N GLU A 160 -3.81 -10.88 5.77
CA GLU A 160 -4.52 -12.09 6.23
C GLU A 160 -6.00 -12.07 5.80
N ASN A 161 -6.66 -10.91 5.87
CA ASN A 161 -8.04 -10.77 5.40
C ASN A 161 -8.18 -10.93 3.87
N VAL A 162 -7.18 -10.54 3.09
CA VAL A 162 -7.13 -10.81 1.64
C VAL A 162 -7.07 -12.31 1.40
N SER A 163 -6.18 -13.04 2.09
CA SER A 163 -6.11 -14.50 1.97
C SER A 163 -7.41 -15.18 2.37
N ASN A 164 -8.00 -14.80 3.49
CA ASN A 164 -9.29 -15.32 3.93
C ASN A 164 -10.40 -15.06 2.91
N THR A 165 -10.40 -13.90 2.25
CA THR A 165 -11.36 -13.57 1.19
C THR A 165 -11.24 -14.54 0.00
N ILE A 166 -10.01 -14.88 -0.40
CA ILE A 166 -9.77 -15.81 -1.51
C ILE A 166 -10.12 -17.24 -1.09
N GLU A 167 -9.81 -17.66 0.13
CA GLU A 167 -10.17 -19.00 0.64
C GLU A 167 -11.69 -19.18 0.72
N LEU A 168 -12.42 -18.17 1.20
CA LEU A 168 -13.87 -18.19 1.21
C LEU A 168 -14.44 -18.32 -0.21
N TYR A 169 -13.90 -17.55 -1.17
CA TYR A 169 -14.27 -17.68 -2.57
C TYR A 169 -13.97 -19.09 -3.12
N ALA A 170 -12.79 -19.64 -2.83
CA ALA A 170 -12.38 -20.98 -3.27
C ALA A 170 -13.30 -22.11 -2.75
N ASN A 171 -13.95 -21.91 -1.61
CA ASN A 171 -14.93 -22.83 -1.04
C ASN A 171 -16.32 -22.71 -1.67
N GLU A 172 -16.62 -21.60 -2.35
CA GLU A 172 -17.85 -21.39 -3.12
C GLU A 172 -17.78 -22.06 -4.52
N LEU A 173 -16.57 -22.37 -5.01
CA LEU A 173 -16.34 -22.89 -6.36
C LEU A 173 -16.62 -24.39 -6.48
N ASN A 174 -17.22 -24.79 -7.61
CA ASN A 174 -17.22 -26.19 -8.03
C ASN A 174 -15.87 -26.59 -8.67
N GLU A 175 -15.69 -27.88 -8.99
CA GLU A 175 -14.43 -28.41 -9.52
C GLU A 175 -13.97 -27.72 -10.82
N SER A 176 -14.88 -27.47 -11.76
CA SER A 176 -14.55 -26.78 -13.03
C SER A 176 -14.12 -25.35 -12.76
N GLN A 177 -14.87 -24.63 -11.93
CA GLN A 177 -14.57 -23.25 -11.56
C GLN A 177 -13.25 -23.14 -10.79
N ARG A 178 -12.92 -24.13 -9.95
CA ARG A 178 -11.65 -24.19 -9.23
C ARG A 178 -10.48 -24.33 -10.20
N GLN A 179 -10.62 -25.14 -11.26
CA GLN A 179 -9.61 -25.25 -12.32
C GLN A 179 -9.42 -23.92 -13.06
N ASP A 180 -10.51 -23.22 -13.37
CA ASP A 180 -10.47 -21.91 -14.04
C ASP A 180 -9.81 -20.83 -13.17
N GLN A 181 -9.92 -20.96 -11.84
CA GLN A 181 -9.37 -20.02 -10.85
C GLN A 181 -8.01 -20.44 -10.27
N GLN A 182 -7.39 -21.52 -10.77
CA GLN A 182 -6.18 -22.11 -10.19
C GLN A 182 -5.04 -21.10 -9.98
N LYS A 183 -4.84 -20.16 -10.93
CA LYS A 183 -3.80 -19.12 -10.82
C LYS A 183 -3.97 -18.23 -9.59
N LEU A 184 -5.21 -17.87 -9.25
CA LEU A 184 -5.52 -17.05 -8.07
C LEU A 184 -5.30 -17.87 -6.78
N LEU A 185 -5.63 -19.16 -6.81
CA LEU A 185 -5.43 -20.06 -5.67
C LEU A 185 -3.95 -20.31 -5.39
N ASP A 186 -3.15 -20.57 -6.44
CA ASP A 186 -1.70 -20.72 -6.34
C ASP A 186 -1.04 -19.43 -5.82
N TRP A 187 -1.48 -18.27 -6.32
CA TRP A 187 -1.00 -16.98 -5.82
C TRP A 187 -1.30 -16.80 -4.33
N ASN A 188 -2.49 -17.21 -3.89
CA ASN A 188 -2.88 -17.07 -2.49
C ASN A 188 -2.10 -18.02 -1.58
N GLU A 189 -1.83 -19.25 -2.03
CA GLU A 189 -0.97 -20.20 -1.30
C GLU A 189 0.41 -19.57 -1.07
N ASP A 190 1.08 -19.13 -2.13
CA ASP A 190 2.36 -18.41 -2.04
C ASP A 190 2.27 -17.19 -1.10
N PHE A 191 1.23 -16.37 -1.25
CA PHE A 191 1.05 -15.14 -0.50
C PHE A 191 0.83 -15.39 0.99
N SER A 192 0.09 -16.44 1.33
CA SER A 192 -0.20 -16.84 2.71
C SER A 192 1.06 -17.28 3.46
N GLU A 193 1.99 -17.94 2.75
CA GLU A 193 3.24 -18.46 3.31
C GLU A 193 4.28 -17.36 3.61
N ILE A 194 4.20 -16.20 2.95
CA ILE A 194 5.11 -15.09 3.19
C ILE A 194 4.83 -14.50 4.59
N LYS A 195 5.87 -14.45 5.43
CA LYS A 195 5.79 -13.96 6.82
C LYS A 195 6.38 -12.58 7.01
N ASP A 196 7.34 -12.20 6.17
CA ASP A 196 7.99 -10.90 6.30
C ASP A 196 7.13 -9.80 5.64
N PHE A 197 7.06 -8.64 6.29
CA PHE A 197 6.20 -7.54 5.87
C PHE A 197 6.56 -6.94 4.50
N PRO A 198 7.85 -6.64 4.19
CA PRO A 198 8.22 -6.09 2.89
C PRO A 198 7.91 -7.02 1.72
N SER A 199 8.24 -8.31 1.82
CA SER A 199 7.97 -9.30 0.76
C SER A 199 6.48 -9.54 0.62
N LYS A 200 5.70 -9.57 1.72
CA LYS A 200 4.25 -9.73 1.65
C LYS A 200 3.61 -8.55 0.94
N THR A 201 4.05 -7.33 1.24
CA THR A 201 3.63 -6.12 0.53
C THR A 201 3.95 -6.19 -0.96
N ASN A 202 5.18 -6.57 -1.32
CA ASN A 202 5.57 -6.69 -2.73
C ASN A 202 4.74 -7.74 -3.49
N LYS A 203 4.39 -8.86 -2.85
CA LYS A 203 3.50 -9.86 -3.46
C LYS A 203 2.07 -9.33 -3.59
N PHE A 204 1.58 -8.57 -2.61
CA PHE A 204 0.25 -7.94 -2.65
C PHE A 204 0.11 -6.91 -3.79
N THR A 205 1.13 -6.10 -4.10
CA THR A 205 1.05 -5.13 -5.20
C THR A 205 0.83 -5.75 -6.57
N LEU A 206 1.09 -7.06 -6.71
CA LEU A 206 0.84 -7.83 -7.93
C LEU A 206 -0.59 -8.39 -7.98
N PHE A 207 -1.36 -8.32 -6.90
CA PHE A 207 -2.69 -8.93 -6.78
C PHE A 207 -3.63 -8.47 -7.90
N PHE A 208 -3.74 -7.16 -8.13
CA PHE A 208 -4.64 -6.61 -9.14
C PHE A 208 -4.15 -6.85 -10.58
N GLU A 209 -2.88 -7.20 -10.77
CA GLU A 209 -2.35 -7.57 -12.10
C GLU A 209 -2.91 -8.92 -12.59
N PHE A 210 -3.29 -9.83 -11.68
CA PHE A 210 -3.93 -11.12 -12.04
C PHE A 210 -5.27 -10.97 -12.76
N PHE A 211 -5.93 -9.83 -12.58
CA PHE A 211 -7.25 -9.55 -13.11
C PHE A 211 -7.20 -8.62 -14.33
N LYS A 212 -6.00 -8.21 -14.77
CA LYS A 212 -5.86 -7.53 -16.06
C LYS A 212 -5.97 -8.59 -17.16
N PRO A 213 -6.77 -8.37 -18.21
CA PRO A 213 -6.80 -9.29 -19.34
C PRO A 213 -5.38 -9.45 -19.87
N CYS A 214 -4.90 -10.70 -19.99
CA CYS A 214 -3.72 -10.98 -20.79
C CYS A 214 -3.96 -10.41 -22.17
N CYS A 215 -2.92 -9.81 -22.77
CA CYS A 215 -2.95 -9.32 -24.14
C CYS A 215 -3.71 -10.33 -25.02
N ASP A 216 -4.76 -9.88 -25.71
CA ASP A 216 -5.38 -10.66 -26.76
C ASP A 216 -4.25 -11.21 -27.65
N GLU A 217 -4.07 -12.53 -27.65
CA GLU A 217 -3.23 -13.17 -28.66
C GLU A 217 -3.95 -12.96 -29.99
N GLU A 218 -3.54 -11.92 -30.73
CA GLU A 218 -3.89 -11.72 -32.15
C GLU A 218 -3.43 -12.91 -33.01
#